data_AF-A0A1H7XPK2-F1
#
_entry.id   AF-A0A1H7XPK2-F1
#
_cell.length_a   1.000
_cell.length_b   1.000
_cell.length_c   1.000
_cell.angle_alpha   90.00
_cell.angle_beta   90.00
_cell.angle_gamma   90.00
#
_symmetry.space_group_name_H-M   'P 1'
#
loop_
_entity.id
_entity.type
_entity.pdbx_description
1 polymer ?
#
loop_
_entity_poly.entity_id
_entity_poly.type
_entity_poly.pdbx_seq_one_letter_code
_entity_poly.pdbx_strand_id
1 'polypeptide(L)'
;MSEHNFEDFIRQHRAGFEEQGPNARVWKGLEQQLKAQQTHTPKVVQLLKRHWLKAAAVLVLIVNSVMIYQFLQFKKQQQDLGTISPELQEAKLYYTSQIEQKLEDIRQYSPEALGLDSTARKELELRNDTYQLLEKELEANPGNERIRSAMVRYYQMKLDLLDKILEELQAKQPGTKTFNHHEREI
;
A
#
# COMPACT_ATOMS: atom_id res chain seq x y z
N MET A 1 -30.96 63.10 -14.95
CA MET A 1 -32.43 62.94 -14.78
C MET A 1 -32.71 63.16 -13.30
N SER A 2 -33.37 64.27 -12.98
CA SER A 2 -33.59 64.75 -11.61
C SER A 2 -34.68 63.94 -10.89
N GLU A 3 -34.41 63.54 -9.63
CA GLU A 3 -35.27 62.73 -8.74
C GLU A 3 -36.73 63.23 -8.66
N HIS A 4 -36.95 64.54 -8.80
CA HIS A 4 -38.27 65.16 -8.74
C HIS A 4 -39.27 64.59 -9.76
N ASN A 5 -38.83 64.22 -10.97
CA ASN A 5 -39.75 63.68 -11.99
C ASN A 5 -40.33 62.31 -11.62
N PHE A 6 -39.57 61.49 -10.89
CA PHE A 6 -40.02 60.16 -10.49
C PHE A 6 -40.96 60.25 -9.30
N GLU A 7 -40.67 61.14 -8.34
CA GLU A 7 -41.55 61.36 -7.20
C GLU A 7 -42.92 61.93 -7.64
N ASP A 8 -42.91 62.87 -8.58
CA ASP A 8 -44.15 63.41 -9.15
C ASP A 8 -44.94 62.34 -9.91
N PHE A 9 -44.26 61.49 -10.68
CA PHE A 9 -44.89 60.37 -11.38
C PHE A 9 -45.55 59.38 -10.40
N ILE A 10 -44.85 58.98 -9.34
CA ILE A 10 -45.39 58.07 -8.32
C ILE A 10 -46.57 58.70 -7.59
N ARG A 11 -46.49 60.00 -7.26
CA ARG A 11 -47.58 60.73 -6.59
C ARG A 11 -48.82 60.84 -7.48
N GLN A 12 -48.63 61.12 -8.77
CA GLN A 12 -49.71 61.30 -9.74
C GLN A 12 -50.38 59.97 -10.11
N HIS A 13 -49.63 58.86 -10.08
CA HIS A 13 -50.14 57.50 -10.34
C HIS A 13 -50.44 56.69 -9.07
N ARG A 14 -50.38 57.30 -7.88
CA ARG A 14 -50.57 56.61 -6.59
C ARG A 14 -51.84 55.78 -6.52
N ALA A 15 -52.96 56.31 -7.03
CA ALA A 15 -54.24 55.61 -7.05
C ALA A 15 -54.21 54.32 -7.89
N GLY A 16 -53.35 54.23 -8.92
CA GLY A 16 -53.15 53.02 -9.71
C GLY A 16 -52.26 51.98 -9.04
N PHE A 17 -51.49 52.37 -8.01
CA PHE A 17 -50.68 51.46 -7.20
C PHE A 17 -51.38 50.99 -5.92
N GLU A 18 -52.44 51.69 -5.49
CA GLU A 18 -53.25 51.34 -4.32
C GLU A 18 -54.40 50.36 -4.67
N GLU A 19 -54.13 49.39 -5.56
CA GLU A 19 -55.08 48.30 -5.80
C GLU A 19 -55.18 47.42 -4.54
N GLN A 20 -56.40 47.23 -4.04
CA GLN A 20 -56.63 46.35 -2.89
C GLN A 20 -56.19 44.95 -3.28
N GLY A 21 -55.15 44.45 -2.61
CA GLY A 21 -54.61 43.12 -2.85
C GLY A 21 -55.68 42.03 -2.77
N PRO A 22 -55.41 40.84 -3.34
CA PRO A 22 -56.38 39.76 -3.37
C PRO A 22 -56.85 39.42 -1.95
N ASN A 23 -58.11 39.01 -1.83
CA ASN A 23 -58.70 38.75 -0.52
C ASN A 23 -57.88 37.70 0.28
N ALA A 24 -58.01 37.74 1.61
CA ALA A 24 -57.26 36.86 2.50
C ALA A 24 -57.44 35.36 2.20
N ARG A 25 -58.55 34.95 1.58
CA ARG A 25 -58.81 33.56 1.19
C ARG A 25 -57.96 33.15 -0.01
N VAL A 26 -57.84 34.01 -1.02
CA VAL A 26 -56.96 33.80 -2.17
C VAL A 26 -55.51 33.75 -1.71
N TRP A 27 -55.10 34.66 -0.82
CA TRP A 27 -53.75 34.64 -0.26
C TRP A 27 -53.45 33.36 0.51
N LYS A 28 -54.40 32.91 1.34
CA LYS A 28 -54.28 31.63 2.07
C LYS A 28 -54.23 30.42 1.14
N GLY A 29 -54.98 30.44 0.03
CA GLY A 29 -54.93 29.41 -1.00
C GLY A 29 -53.56 29.35 -1.70
N LEU A 30 -53.00 30.50 -2.05
CA LEU A 30 -51.66 30.62 -2.63
C LEU A 30 -50.58 30.15 -1.65
N GLU A 31 -50.67 30.53 -0.37
CA GLU A 31 -49.74 30.10 0.66
C GLU A 31 -49.77 28.58 0.87
N GLN A 32 -50.95 27.98 0.83
CA GLN A 32 -51.11 26.52 0.91
C GLN A 32 -50.53 25.81 -0.32
N GLN A 33 -50.75 26.35 -1.53
CA GLN A 33 -50.17 25.78 -2.76
C GLN A 33 -48.64 25.87 -2.78
N LEU A 34 -48.07 26.99 -2.32
CA LEU A 34 -46.62 27.17 -2.22
C LEU A 34 -45.99 26.23 -1.19
N LYS A 35 -46.61 26.07 -0.01
CA LYS A 35 -46.13 25.12 1.03
C LYS A 35 -46.22 23.66 0.56
N ALA A 36 -47.27 23.29 -0.19
CA ALA A 36 -47.38 21.95 -0.77
C ALA A 36 -46.26 21.67 -1.79
N GLN A 37 -45.87 22.68 -2.58
CA GLN A 37 -44.86 22.55 -3.64
C GLN A 37 -43.42 22.47 -3.11
N GLN A 38 -43.15 23.00 -1.90
CA GLN A 38 -41.82 23.01 -1.28
C GLN A 38 -41.39 21.67 -0.66
N THR A 39 -42.28 20.67 -0.56
CA THR A 39 -42.00 19.42 0.18
C THR A 39 -41.51 18.24 -0.66
N HIS A 40 -41.30 18.42 -1.96
CA HIS A 40 -40.94 17.33 -2.85
C HIS A 40 -39.49 17.44 -3.35
N THR A 41 -38.52 17.25 -2.46
CA THR A 41 -37.31 16.56 -2.93
C THR A 41 -37.71 15.09 -3.13
N PRO A 42 -37.58 14.50 -4.34
CA PRO A 42 -38.05 13.15 -4.56
C PRO A 42 -37.30 12.21 -3.61
N LYS A 43 -38.03 11.45 -2.78
CA LYS A 43 -37.49 10.53 -1.76
C LYS A 43 -36.40 9.60 -2.34
N VAL A 44 -36.50 9.29 -3.63
CA VAL A 44 -35.51 8.52 -4.40
C VAL A 44 -34.14 9.20 -4.40
N VAL A 45 -34.04 10.53 -4.56
CA VAL A 45 -32.77 11.27 -4.57
C VAL A 45 -32.14 11.31 -3.17
N GLN A 46 -32.95 11.42 -2.12
CA GLN A 46 -32.46 11.36 -0.74
C GLN A 46 -31.96 9.95 -0.37
N LEU A 47 -32.65 8.91 -0.82
CA LEU A 47 -32.22 7.51 -0.66
C LEU A 47 -30.97 7.19 -1.48
N LEU A 48 -30.89 7.65 -2.74
CA LEU A 48 -29.69 7.48 -3.57
C LEU A 48 -28.49 8.15 -2.90
N LYS A 49 -28.62 9.43 -2.49
CA LYS A 49 -27.55 10.14 -1.79
C LYS A 49 -27.08 9.40 -0.54
N ARG A 50 -27.99 8.83 0.25
CA ARG A 50 -27.64 8.06 1.45
C ARG A 50 -26.92 6.74 1.15
N HIS A 51 -27.31 6.00 0.11
CA HIS A 51 -26.62 4.76 -0.28
C HIS A 51 -25.25 5.05 -0.91
N TRP A 52 -25.15 6.09 -1.74
CA TRP A 52 -23.88 6.56 -2.29
C TRP A 52 -22.92 7.08 -1.22
N LEU A 53 -23.44 7.76 -0.18
CA LEU A 53 -22.63 8.20 0.96
C LEU A 53 -22.12 7.01 1.79
N LYS A 54 -22.96 5.97 1.99
CA LYS A 54 -22.52 4.71 2.62
C LYS A 54 -21.45 4.01 1.78
N ALA A 55 -21.64 3.92 0.46
CA ALA A 55 -20.66 3.31 -0.44
C ALA A 55 -19.33 4.07 -0.44
N ALA A 56 -19.37 5.41 -0.49
CA ALA A 56 -18.19 6.25 -0.39
C ALA A 56 -17.47 6.09 0.96
N ALA A 57 -18.21 6.00 2.07
CA ALA A 57 -17.63 5.77 3.39
C ALA A 57 -16.91 4.41 3.48
N VAL A 58 -17.51 3.34 2.93
CA VAL A 58 -16.87 2.02 2.86
C VAL A 58 -15.60 2.07 2.00
N LEU A 59 -15.64 2.76 0.85
CA LEU A 59 -14.50 2.87 -0.04
C LEU A 59 -13.34 3.65 0.60
N VAL A 60 -13.64 4.73 1.31
CA VAL A 60 -12.65 5.49 2.10
C VAL A 60 -12.05 4.62 3.19
N LEU A 61 -12.85 3.83 3.92
CA LEU A 61 -12.33 2.93 4.95
C LEU A 61 -11.43 1.84 4.37
N ILE A 62 -11.75 1.27 3.21
CA ILE A 62 -10.90 0.28 2.53
C ILE A 62 -9.58 0.92 2.11
N VAL A 63 -9.61 2.07 1.43
CA VAL A 63 -8.39 2.79 1.00
C VAL A 63 -7.54 3.18 2.21
N ASN A 64 -8.16 3.69 3.27
CA ASN A 64 -7.46 4.07 4.49
C ASN A 64 -6.86 2.85 5.20
N SER A 65 -7.59 1.74 5.25
CA SER A 65 -7.09 0.47 5.81
C SER A 65 -5.90 -0.07 5.01
N VAL A 66 -5.96 -0.02 3.67
CA VAL A 66 -4.85 -0.42 2.80
C VAL A 66 -3.64 0.50 2.97
N MET A 67 -3.86 1.82 3.05
CA MET A 67 -2.80 2.80 3.31
C MET A 67 -2.14 2.59 4.67
N ILE A 68 -2.93 2.38 5.73
CA ILE A 68 -2.43 2.07 7.08
C ILE A 68 -1.67 0.75 7.05
N TYR A 69 -2.19 -0.29 6.40
CA TYR A 69 -1.51 -1.58 6.28
C TYR A 69 -0.15 -1.44 5.59
N GLN A 70 -0.09 -0.74 4.44
CA GLN A 70 1.16 -0.48 3.74
C GLN A 70 2.13 0.35 4.58
N PHE A 71 1.64 1.37 5.29
CA PHE A 71 2.45 2.20 6.18
C PHE A 71 3.02 1.42 7.37
N LEU A 72 2.24 0.53 7.96
CA LEU A 72 2.69 -0.36 9.04
C LEU A 72 3.73 -1.37 8.55
N GLN A 73 3.57 -1.92 7.34
CA GLN A 73 4.59 -2.80 6.74
C GLN A 73 5.89 -2.05 6.45
N PHE A 74 5.80 -0.83 5.90
CA PHE A 74 6.98 0.01 5.64
C PHE A 74 7.70 0.40 6.92
N LYS A 75 6.97 0.75 8.00
CA LYS A 75 7.56 1.02 9.31
C LYS A 75 8.21 -0.21 9.94
N LYS A 76 7.59 -1.39 9.82
CA LYS A 76 8.18 -2.64 10.31
C LYS A 76 9.50 -2.94 9.60
N GLN A 77 9.54 -2.72 8.28
CA GLN A 77 10.76 -2.81 7.50
C GLN A 77 11.79 -1.76 7.94
N GLN A 78 11.42 -0.49 8.12
CA GLN A 78 12.36 0.54 8.59
C GLN A 78 12.87 0.32 10.03
N GLN A 79 12.06 -0.25 10.92
CA GLN A 79 12.49 -0.56 12.27
C GLN A 79 13.52 -1.69 12.31
N ASP A 80 13.41 -2.65 11.38
CA ASP A 80 14.45 -3.68 11.11
C ASP A 80 15.72 -3.06 10.49
N LEU A 81 15.61 -1.89 9.85
CA LEU A 81 16.73 -1.18 9.22
C LEU A 81 17.41 -0.14 10.12
N GLY A 82 16.71 0.44 11.10
CA GLY A 82 17.23 1.49 11.99
C GLY A 82 18.17 1.01 13.10
N THR A 83 18.22 -0.30 13.34
CA THR A 83 19.09 -0.97 14.33
C THR A 83 20.37 -1.55 13.70
N ILE A 84 20.49 -1.55 12.38
CA ILE A 84 21.57 -2.19 11.63
C ILE A 84 22.50 -1.10 11.05
N SER A 85 23.82 -1.31 11.09
CA SER A 85 24.75 -0.34 10.49
C SER A 85 24.59 -0.28 8.96
N PRO A 86 24.85 0.87 8.32
CA PRO A 86 24.75 1.00 6.86
C PRO A 86 25.56 -0.06 6.09
N GLU A 87 26.74 -0.45 6.59
CA GLU A 87 27.58 -1.47 5.93
C GLU A 87 26.94 -2.86 5.97
N LEU A 88 26.33 -3.24 7.10
CA LEU A 88 25.65 -4.53 7.21
C LEU A 88 24.36 -4.56 6.38
N GLN A 89 23.72 -3.41 6.18
CA GLN A 89 22.55 -3.30 5.32
C GLN A 89 22.91 -3.54 3.84
N GLU A 90 24.00 -2.93 3.37
CA GLU A 90 24.52 -3.16 2.01
C GLU A 90 24.90 -4.63 1.81
N ALA A 91 25.61 -5.21 2.78
CA ALA A 91 25.96 -6.64 2.77
C ALA A 91 24.70 -7.52 2.72
N LYS A 92 23.68 -7.26 3.55
CA LYS A 92 22.41 -8.00 3.57
C LYS A 92 21.75 -7.98 2.19
N LEU A 93 21.64 -6.82 1.55
CA LEU A 93 21.05 -6.69 0.22
C LEU A 93 21.86 -7.45 -0.84
N TYR A 94 23.18 -7.24 -0.87
CA TYR A 94 24.09 -7.89 -1.80
C TYR A 94 24.00 -9.42 -1.69
N TYR A 95 24.27 -9.97 -0.50
CA TYR A 95 24.31 -11.42 -0.29
C TYR A 95 22.95 -12.08 -0.47
N THR A 96 21.85 -11.44 -0.05
CA THR A 96 20.50 -11.98 -0.23
C THR A 96 20.18 -12.17 -1.71
N SER A 97 20.47 -11.18 -2.55
CA SER A 97 20.22 -11.27 -3.99
C SER A 97 21.00 -12.41 -4.65
N GLN A 98 22.28 -12.57 -4.30
CA GLN A 98 23.13 -13.64 -4.82
C GLN A 98 22.65 -15.03 -4.37
N ILE A 99 22.23 -15.18 -3.11
CA ILE A 99 21.71 -16.44 -2.58
C ILE A 99 20.40 -16.81 -3.27
N GLU A 100 19.48 -15.85 -3.42
CA GLU A 100 18.20 -16.07 -4.10
C GLU A 100 18.39 -16.51 -5.56
N GLN A 101 19.34 -15.88 -6.27
CA GLN A 101 19.69 -16.26 -7.62
C GLN A 101 20.23 -17.70 -7.69
N LYS A 102 21.20 -18.06 -6.85
CA LYS A 102 21.75 -19.44 -6.83
C LYS A 102 20.70 -20.48 -6.46
N LEU A 103 19.79 -20.14 -5.53
CA LEU A 103 18.67 -21.01 -5.19
C LEU A 103 17.72 -21.20 -6.38
N GLU A 104 17.50 -20.16 -7.20
CA GLU A 104 16.73 -20.29 -8.43
C GLU A 104 17.43 -21.20 -9.44
N ASP A 105 18.74 -21.06 -9.61
CA ASP A 105 19.52 -21.94 -10.49
C ASP A 105 19.44 -23.40 -10.02
N ILE A 106 19.53 -23.65 -8.72
CA ILE A 106 19.36 -24.99 -8.13
C ILE A 106 17.96 -25.55 -8.38
N ARG A 107 16.91 -24.72 -8.29
CA ARG A 107 15.51 -25.12 -8.55
C ARG A 107 15.25 -25.57 -9.99
N GLN A 108 16.13 -25.25 -10.94
CA GLN A 108 16.02 -25.72 -12.33
C GLN A 108 16.39 -27.19 -12.48
N TYR A 109 17.11 -27.79 -11.52
CA TYR A 109 17.45 -29.21 -11.52
C TYR A 109 16.33 -30.05 -10.91
N SER A 110 16.21 -31.31 -11.34
CA SER A 110 15.17 -32.18 -10.80
C SER A 110 15.46 -32.54 -9.33
N PRO A 111 14.42 -32.76 -8.49
CA PRO A 111 14.61 -33.14 -7.09
C PRO A 111 15.44 -34.42 -6.92
N GLU A 112 15.40 -35.33 -7.89
CA GLU A 112 16.19 -36.57 -7.92
C GLU A 112 17.68 -36.27 -8.15
N ALA A 113 18.01 -35.28 -8.99
CA ALA A 113 19.39 -34.87 -9.24
C ALA A 113 20.05 -34.23 -8.00
N LEU A 114 19.25 -33.51 -7.21
CA LEU A 114 19.65 -32.94 -5.93
C LEU A 114 19.99 -34.02 -4.89
N GLY A 115 19.25 -35.14 -4.88
CA GLY A 115 19.47 -36.21 -3.91
C GLY A 115 19.29 -35.79 -2.44
N LEU A 116 18.67 -34.63 -2.19
CA LEU A 116 18.44 -34.08 -0.85
C LEU A 116 17.07 -34.49 -0.31
N ASP A 117 17.04 -34.91 0.94
CA ASP A 117 15.79 -35.09 1.67
C ASP A 117 15.09 -33.73 1.94
N SER A 118 13.89 -33.77 2.54
CA SER A 118 13.13 -32.55 2.85
C SER A 118 13.83 -31.65 3.87
N THR A 119 14.61 -32.23 4.79
CA THR A 119 15.29 -31.49 5.86
C THR A 119 16.48 -30.71 5.29
N ALA A 120 17.29 -31.36 4.47
CA ALA A 120 18.40 -30.74 3.77
C ALA A 120 17.93 -29.66 2.78
N ARG A 121 16.77 -29.83 2.14
CA ARG A 121 16.16 -28.78 1.31
C ARG A 121 15.75 -27.56 2.12
N LYS A 122 15.19 -27.75 3.32
CA LYS A 122 14.88 -26.63 4.22
C LYS A 122 16.15 -25.89 4.63
N GLU A 123 17.25 -26.60 4.80
CA GLU A 123 18.55 -25.99 5.11
C GLU A 123 19.10 -25.13 3.97
N LEU A 124 18.62 -25.30 2.73
CA LEU A 124 18.99 -24.41 1.61
C LEU A 124 18.25 -23.07 1.66
N GLU A 125 17.12 -22.97 2.36
CA GLU A 125 16.37 -21.72 2.46
C GLU A 125 17.21 -20.63 3.13
N LEU A 126 17.09 -19.39 2.63
CA LEU A 126 17.82 -18.26 3.19
C LEU A 126 17.38 -17.97 4.64
N ARG A 127 16.08 -18.09 4.94
CA ARG A 127 15.51 -17.83 6.27
C ARG A 127 15.39 -19.09 7.12
N ASN A 128 16.47 -19.87 7.16
CA ASN A 128 16.56 -21.04 8.06
C ASN A 128 16.64 -20.61 9.54
N ASP A 129 16.59 -21.60 10.43
CA ASP A 129 16.54 -21.36 11.87
C ASP A 129 17.82 -20.64 12.38
N THR A 130 18.98 -20.88 11.75
CA THR A 130 20.25 -20.19 12.07
C THR A 130 20.19 -18.70 11.74
N TYR A 131 19.65 -18.33 10.58
CA TYR A 131 19.49 -16.93 10.19
C TYR A 131 18.56 -16.20 11.17
N GLN A 132 17.41 -16.80 11.50
CA GLN A 132 16.44 -16.20 12.42
C GLN A 132 17.01 -16.00 13.82
N LEU A 133 17.87 -16.93 14.28
CA LEU A 133 18.59 -16.78 15.54
C LEU A 133 19.53 -15.58 15.52
N LEU A 134 20.35 -15.43 14.48
CA LEU A 134 21.29 -14.30 14.35
C LEU A 134 20.56 -12.96 14.24
N GLU A 135 19.45 -12.91 13.51
CA GLU A 135 18.59 -11.71 13.39
C GLU A 135 18.04 -11.31 14.75
N LYS A 136 17.49 -12.26 15.52
CA LYS A 136 17.00 -12.02 16.88
C LYS A 136 18.10 -11.57 17.85
N GLU A 137 19.29 -12.17 17.78
CA GLU A 137 20.41 -11.78 18.63
C GLU A 137 20.90 -10.35 18.30
N LEU A 138 20.87 -9.96 17.02
CA LEU A 138 21.23 -8.62 16.57
C LEU A 138 20.18 -7.59 17.01
N GLU A 139 18.89 -7.91 16.91
CA GLU A 139 17.81 -7.07 17.43
C GLU A 139 17.95 -6.82 18.94
N ALA A 140 18.32 -7.86 19.69
CA ALA A 140 18.56 -7.76 21.13
C ALA A 140 19.85 -6.99 21.47
N ASN A 141 20.85 -6.98 20.57
CA ASN A 141 22.15 -6.36 20.78
C ASN A 141 22.65 -5.60 19.54
N PRO A 142 22.03 -4.46 19.17
CA PRO A 142 22.33 -3.76 17.91
C PRO A 142 23.78 -3.28 17.77
N GLY A 143 24.50 -3.05 18.88
CA GLY A 143 25.89 -2.61 18.87
C GLY A 143 26.93 -3.72 18.77
N ASN A 144 26.52 -4.99 18.74
CA ASN A 144 27.45 -6.11 18.86
C ASN A 144 28.08 -6.50 17.50
N GLU A 145 29.32 -6.04 17.28
CA GLU A 145 30.10 -6.36 16.08
C GLU A 145 30.29 -7.86 15.84
N ARG A 146 30.36 -8.66 16.91
CA ARG A 146 30.53 -10.11 16.76
C ARG A 146 29.32 -10.72 16.06
N ILE A 147 28.11 -10.29 16.41
CA ILE A 147 26.88 -10.77 15.76
C ILE A 147 26.82 -10.30 14.32
N ARG A 148 27.17 -9.04 14.04
CA ARG A 148 27.28 -8.52 12.66
C ARG A 148 28.22 -9.36 11.80
N SER A 149 29.42 -9.63 12.32
CA SER A 149 30.43 -10.44 11.63
C SER A 149 29.96 -11.89 11.42
N ALA A 150 29.23 -12.45 12.39
CA ALA A 150 28.64 -13.78 12.27
C ALA A 150 27.55 -13.82 11.18
N MET A 151 26.75 -12.77 11.05
CA MET A 151 25.76 -12.63 9.97
C MET A 151 26.43 -12.59 8.59
N VAL A 152 27.48 -11.78 8.42
CA VAL A 152 28.25 -11.72 7.16
C VAL A 152 28.88 -13.08 6.85
N ARG A 153 29.50 -13.72 7.84
CA ARG A 153 30.09 -15.06 7.67
C ARG A 153 29.04 -16.11 7.33
N TYR A 154 27.85 -16.03 7.92
CA TYR A 154 26.74 -16.92 7.58
C TYR A 154 26.38 -16.80 6.09
N TYR A 155 26.26 -15.57 5.57
CA TYR A 155 25.99 -15.35 4.15
C TYR A 155 27.07 -15.93 3.24
N GLN A 156 28.35 -15.70 3.58
CA GLN A 156 29.48 -16.23 2.83
C GLN A 156 29.47 -17.76 2.79
N MET A 157 29.30 -18.40 3.95
CA MET A 157 29.20 -19.86 4.04
C MET A 157 28.01 -20.41 3.25
N LYS A 158 26.88 -19.69 3.24
CA LYS A 158 25.70 -20.08 2.46
C LYS A 158 25.98 -20.03 0.97
N LEU A 159 26.62 -18.96 0.49
CA LEU A 159 27.02 -18.87 -0.91
C LEU A 159 27.97 -19.99 -1.31
N ASP A 160 29.02 -20.23 -0.52
CA ASP A 160 30.00 -21.30 -0.78
C ASP A 160 29.33 -22.68 -0.86
N LEU A 161 28.34 -22.93 0.00
CA LEU A 161 27.55 -24.15 -0.02
C LEU A 161 26.73 -24.27 -1.32
N LEU A 162 26.02 -23.22 -1.69
CA LEU A 162 25.18 -23.21 -2.89
C LEU A 162 26.02 -23.35 -4.17
N ASP A 163 27.21 -22.76 -4.19
CA ASP A 163 28.17 -22.91 -5.29
C ASP A 163 28.64 -24.36 -5.43
N LYS A 164 29.00 -25.02 -4.33
CA LYS A 164 29.37 -26.44 -4.36
C LYS A 164 28.23 -27.32 -4.86
N ILE A 165 27.01 -27.05 -4.43
CA ILE A 165 25.82 -27.79 -4.88
C ILE A 165 25.62 -27.61 -6.39
N LEU A 166 25.71 -26.38 -6.90
CA LEU A 166 25.59 -26.11 -8.33
C LEU A 166 26.70 -26.80 -9.13
N GLU A 167 27.94 -26.78 -8.63
CA GLU A 167 29.08 -27.43 -9.27
C GLU A 167 28.89 -28.95 -9.36
N GLU A 168 28.42 -29.59 -8.29
CA GLU A 168 28.07 -31.02 -8.28
C GLU A 168 26.91 -31.36 -9.23
N LEU A 169 25.88 -30.51 -9.27
CA LEU A 169 24.73 -30.70 -10.15
C LEU A 169 25.13 -30.59 -11.63
N GLN A 170 25.96 -29.61 -11.97
CA GLN A 170 26.51 -29.43 -13.32
C GLN A 170 27.40 -30.62 -13.74
N ALA A 171 28.24 -31.11 -12.83
CA ALA A 171 29.08 -32.28 -13.09
C ALA A 171 28.26 -33.56 -13.37
N LYS A 172 27.10 -33.71 -12.71
CA LYS A 172 26.18 -34.84 -12.92
C LYS A 172 25.31 -34.68 -14.17
N GLN A 173 25.04 -33.44 -14.61
CA GLN A 173 24.16 -33.14 -15.75
C GLN A 173 24.73 -32.02 -16.66
N PRO A 174 25.77 -32.32 -17.47
CA PRO A 174 26.49 -31.31 -18.27
C PRO A 174 25.68 -30.67 -19.42
N GLY A 175 24.40 -31.03 -19.60
CA GLY A 175 23.52 -30.56 -20.69
C GLY A 175 22.58 -29.40 -20.33
N THR A 176 22.45 -29.02 -19.06
CA THR A 176 21.60 -27.91 -18.63
C THR A 176 22.40 -26.61 -18.55
N LYS A 177 22.54 -25.93 -19.70
CA LYS A 177 22.98 -24.54 -19.93
C LYS A 177 24.19 -24.03 -19.11
N THR A 178 25.23 -23.60 -19.83
CA THR A 178 26.34 -22.81 -19.29
C THR A 178 25.83 -21.55 -18.58
N PHE A 179 25.91 -21.52 -17.26
CA PHE A 179 25.69 -20.31 -16.48
C PHE A 179 26.92 -19.42 -16.61
N ASN A 180 26.70 -18.16 -17.00
CA ASN A 180 27.76 -17.18 -17.14
C ASN A 180 28.49 -17.03 -15.81
N HIS A 181 29.74 -17.48 -15.79
CA HIS A 181 30.72 -17.25 -14.73
C HIS A 181 30.94 -15.73 -14.61
N HIS A 182 30.08 -15.05 -13.85
CA HIS A 182 30.30 -13.65 -13.50
C HIS A 182 31.35 -13.63 -12.40
N GLU A 183 32.58 -13.38 -12.86
CA GLU A 183 33.56 -12.52 -12.22
C GLU A 183 33.85 -12.85 -10.76
N ARG A 184 34.82 -13.77 -10.59
CA ARG A 184 35.75 -13.75 -9.46
C ARG A 184 36.73 -12.58 -9.60
N GLU A 185 36.22 -11.35 -9.59
CA GLU A 185 36.97 -10.12 -9.34
C GLU A 185 35.96 -9.28 -8.54
N ILE A 186 36.09 -9.09 -7.22
CA ILE A 186 37.05 -8.23 -6.51
C ILE A 186 37.16 -8.68 -5.05
#